data_AF-A0A4V4HSA5-F1
#
_entry.id   AF-A0A4V4HSA5-F1
#
_cell.length_a   1.000
_cell.length_b   1.000
_cell.length_c   1.000
_cell.angle_alpha   90.00
_cell.angle_beta   90.00
_cell.angle_gamma   90.00
#
_symmetry.space_group_name_H-M   'P 1'
#
loop_
_entity.id
_entity.type
_entity.pdbx_description
1 polymer ?
#
loop_
_entity_poly.entity_id
_entity_poly.type
_entity_poly.pdbx_seq_one_letter_code
_entity_poly.pdbx_strand_id
1 'polypeptide(L)'
;MREFTEAVKPHLETARDELAPMLEPEGALGKMPAFGVLDNAPSARSSYNEFHQTMWTNTQKLIEALEGLSDAVTASADDSDESEALTTSDVNNQDG
;
A
#
# COMPACT_ATOMS: atom_id res chain seq x y z
N MET A 1 -0.72 -5.62 -17.90
CA MET A 1 -1.32 -4.73 -16.88
C MET A 1 -2.12 -5.48 -15.84
N ARG A 2 -3.11 -6.31 -16.22
CA ARG A 2 -3.90 -7.11 -15.26
C ARG A 2 -3.08 -8.02 -14.33
N GLU A 3 -2.09 -8.74 -14.86
CA GLU A 3 -1.20 -9.61 -14.05
C GLU A 3 -0.43 -8.83 -12.98
N PHE A 4 -0.07 -7.58 -13.27
CA PHE A 4 0.64 -6.73 -12.32
C PHE A 4 -0.30 -6.32 -11.16
N THR A 5 -1.52 -5.88 -11.48
CA THR A 5 -2.52 -5.53 -10.46
C THR A 5 -2.86 -6.74 -9.58
N GLU A 6 -3.02 -7.93 -10.17
CA GLU A 6 -3.23 -9.16 -9.40
C GLU A 6 -2.03 -9.52 -8.51
N ALA A 7 -0.79 -9.26 -8.96
CA ALA A 7 0.40 -9.49 -8.15
C ALA A 7 0.54 -8.51 -6.97
N VAL A 8 0.03 -7.27 -7.10
CA VAL A 8 0.07 -6.25 -6.04
C VAL A 8 -0.97 -6.49 -4.95
N LYS A 9 -2.17 -6.99 -5.32
CA LYS A 9 -3.27 -7.26 -4.38
C LYS A 9 -2.88 -7.96 -3.09
N PRO A 10 -2.21 -9.14 -3.09
CA PRO A 10 -1.89 -9.83 -1.84
C PRO A 10 -0.97 -9.01 -0.93
N HIS A 11 -0.08 -8.20 -1.50
CA HIS A 11 0.78 -7.31 -0.71
C HIS A 11 0.00 -6.16 -0.07
N LEU A 12 -0.96 -5.60 -0.81
CA LEU A 12 -1.85 -4.57 -0.31
C LEU A 12 -2.78 -5.11 0.79
N GLU A 13 -3.31 -6.32 0.60
CA GLU A 13 -4.13 -7.04 1.60
C GLU A 13 -3.33 -7.28 2.87
N THR A 14 -2.13 -7.88 2.79
CA THR A 14 -1.29 -8.07 3.99
C THR A 14 -0.97 -6.75 4.69
N ALA A 15 -0.67 -5.67 3.94
CA ALA A 15 -0.39 -4.38 4.55
C ALA A 15 -1.61 -3.79 5.28
N ARG A 16 -2.81 -3.94 4.71
CA ARG A 16 -4.07 -3.38 5.23
C ARG A 16 -4.76 -4.19 6.30
N ASP A 17 -4.76 -5.50 6.13
CA ASP A 17 -5.60 -6.41 6.89
C ASP A 17 -4.81 -7.12 8.00
N GLU A 18 -3.47 -7.14 7.89
CA GLU A 18 -2.59 -7.74 8.89
C GLU A 18 -1.70 -6.69 9.57
N LEU A 19 -0.89 -5.95 8.81
CA LEU A 19 0.14 -5.08 9.40
C LEU A 19 -0.46 -3.81 10.03
N ALA A 20 -1.31 -3.08 9.31
CA ALA A 20 -1.91 -1.86 9.84
C ALA A 20 -2.75 -2.13 11.10
N PRO A 21 -3.63 -3.15 11.16
CA PRO A 21 -4.45 -3.41 12.35
C PRO A 21 -3.60 -3.84 13.55
N MET A 22 -2.46 -4.50 13.34
CA MET A 22 -1.52 -4.79 14.43
C MET A 22 -0.91 -3.53 15.03
N LEU A 23 -0.66 -2.50 14.22
CA LEU A 23 -0.01 -1.25 14.62
C LEU A 23 -1.00 -0.19 15.11
N GLU A 24 -2.30 -0.32 14.82
CA GLU A 24 -3.34 0.54 15.38
C GLU A 24 -3.36 0.51 16.92
N PRO A 25 -3.86 1.56 17.61
CA PRO A 25 -3.84 1.65 19.07
C PRO A 25 -4.41 0.43 19.80
N GLU A 26 -5.42 -0.23 19.23
CA GLU A 26 -6.03 -1.43 19.81
C GLU A 26 -5.33 -2.74 19.41
N GLY A 27 -4.48 -2.69 18.39
CA GLY A 27 -3.68 -3.78 17.89
C GLY A 27 -2.59 -4.25 18.84
N ALA A 28 -2.09 -5.45 18.59
CA ALA A 28 -1.08 -6.11 19.44
C ALA A 28 0.23 -5.30 19.57
N LEU A 29 0.58 -4.50 18.55
CA LEU A 29 1.76 -3.64 18.51
C LEU A 29 1.44 -2.16 18.74
N GLY A 30 0.17 -1.73 18.70
CA GLY A 30 -0.20 -0.36 19.07
C GLY A 30 -0.02 -0.05 20.54
N LYS A 31 -0.08 -1.09 21.40
CA LYS A 31 0.06 -0.94 22.85
C LYS A 31 1.52 -1.02 23.25
N MET A 32 1.95 -0.05 24.04
CA MET A 32 3.30 -0.06 24.62
C MET A 32 3.45 -1.25 25.58
N PRO A 33 4.50 -2.08 25.43
CA PRO A 33 4.79 -3.16 26.36
C PRO A 33 5.02 -2.67 27.78
N ALA A 34 4.69 -3.50 28.75
CA ALA A 34 5.01 -3.24 30.15
C ALA A 34 6.51 -3.49 30.40
N PHE A 35 7.36 -2.51 30.10
CA PHE A 35 8.82 -2.58 30.33
C PHE A 35 9.24 -2.61 31.81
N GLY A 36 8.30 -2.51 32.75
CA GLY A 36 8.57 -2.51 34.18
C GLY A 36 9.28 -1.24 34.67
N VAL A 37 10.01 -1.38 35.77
CA VAL A 37 10.67 -0.28 36.52
C VAL A 37 12.20 -0.42 36.56
N LEU A 38 12.77 -1.26 35.70
CA LEU A 38 14.22 -1.39 35.59
C LEU A 38 14.83 -0.08 35.06
N ASP A 39 16.10 0.20 35.39
CA ASP A 39 16.79 1.45 35.01
C ASP A 39 16.78 1.72 33.49
N ASN A 40 16.71 0.67 32.67
CA ASN A 40 16.64 0.75 31.21
C ASN A 40 15.21 0.95 30.67
N ALA A 41 14.18 0.87 31.50
CA ALA A 41 12.79 0.97 31.07
C ALA A 41 12.44 2.30 30.37
N PRO A 42 12.98 3.47 30.77
CA PRO A 42 12.78 4.72 30.01
C PRO A 42 13.33 4.65 28.58
N SER A 43 14.53 4.08 28.41
CA SER A 43 15.14 3.92 27.09
C SER A 43 14.34 2.92 26.24
N ALA A 44 13.91 1.79 26.81
CA ALA A 44 13.10 0.81 26.11
C ALA A 44 11.75 1.39 25.63
N ARG A 45 11.09 2.21 26.45
CA ARG A 45 9.85 2.93 26.06
C ARG A 45 10.10 3.87 24.88
N SER A 46 11.19 4.64 24.92
CA SER A 46 11.55 5.55 23.83
C SER A 46 11.81 4.81 22.53
N SER A 47 12.64 3.75 22.58
CA SER A 47 12.97 2.93 21.42
C SER A 47 11.73 2.24 20.85
N TYR A 48 10.83 1.74 21.70
CA TYR A 48 9.57 1.15 21.24
C TYR A 48 8.69 2.17 20.53
N ASN A 49 8.56 3.37 21.09
CA ASN A 49 7.76 4.42 20.48
C ASN A 49 8.31 4.84 19.11
N GLU A 50 9.63 5.00 18.98
CA GLU A 50 10.28 5.31 17.71
C GLU A 50 10.11 4.18 16.69
N PHE A 51 10.30 2.93 17.11
CA PHE A 51 10.06 1.76 16.29
C PHE A 51 8.61 1.73 15.78
N HIS A 52 7.64 1.89 16.68
CA HIS A 52 6.22 1.86 16.36
C HIS A 52 5.83 2.95 15.37
N GLN A 53 6.23 4.20 15.62
CA GLN A 53 5.96 5.33 14.73
C GLN A 53 6.57 5.13 13.35
N THR A 54 7.79 4.61 13.30
CA THR A 54 8.48 4.32 12.03
C THR A 54 7.76 3.22 11.26
N MET A 55 7.40 2.12 11.92
CA MET A 55 6.69 1.00 11.30
C MET A 55 5.30 1.40 10.81
N TRP A 56 4.56 2.17 11.60
CA TRP A 56 3.27 2.72 11.19
C TRP A 56 3.42 3.56 9.93
N THR A 57 4.32 4.54 9.97
CA THR A 57 4.56 5.44 8.84
C THR A 57 4.97 4.69 7.58
N ASN A 58 5.86 3.71 7.70
CA ASN A 58 6.31 2.90 6.56
C ASN A 58 5.19 2.02 6.00
N THR A 59 4.34 1.47 6.85
CA THR A 59 3.19 0.66 6.43
C THR A 59 2.19 1.52 5.66
N GLN A 60 1.86 2.71 6.15
CA GLN A 60 0.96 3.63 5.44
C GLN A 60 1.53 4.06 4.08
N LYS A 61 2.83 4.41 4.03
CA LYS A 61 3.50 4.73 2.75
C LYS A 61 3.50 3.57 1.77
N LEU A 62 3.67 2.35 2.26
CA LEU A 62 3.61 1.15 1.41
C LEU A 62 2.20 0.98 0.82
N ILE A 63 1.16 1.13 1.64
CA ILE A 63 -0.23 1.09 1.18
C ILE A 63 -0.46 2.14 0.09
N GLU A 64 -0.15 3.40 0.37
CA GLU A 64 -0.31 4.51 -0.60
C GLU A 64 0.43 4.26 -1.91
N ALA A 65 1.68 3.75 -1.84
CA ALA A 65 2.48 3.47 -3.02
C ALA A 65 1.91 2.32 -3.86
N LEU A 66 1.43 1.24 -3.22
CA LEU A 66 0.85 0.09 -3.90
C LEU A 66 -0.50 0.45 -4.56
N GLU A 67 -1.32 1.26 -3.88
CA GLU A 67 -2.56 1.78 -4.46
C GLU A 67 -2.28 2.69 -5.65
N GLY A 68 -1.42 3.69 -5.49
CA GLY A 68 -1.09 4.61 -6.57
C GLY A 68 -0.49 3.89 -7.79
N LEU A 69 0.28 2.83 -7.56
CA LEU A 69 0.83 2.01 -8.63
C LEU A 69 -0.23 1.15 -9.32
N SER A 70 -1.17 0.59 -8.57
CA SER A 70 -2.32 -0.14 -9.11
C SER A 70 -3.22 0.77 -9.97
N ASP A 71 -3.48 1.98 -9.49
CA ASP A 71 -4.30 2.99 -10.18
C ASP A 71 -3.62 3.45 -11.47
N ALA A 72 -2.32 3.78 -11.42
CA ALA A 72 -1.57 4.20 -12.60
C ALA A 72 -1.52 3.10 -13.68
N VAL A 73 -1.38 1.83 -13.27
CA VAL A 73 -1.40 0.69 -14.20
C VAL A 73 -2.78 0.47 -14.80
N THR A 74 -3.85 0.69 -14.03
CA THR A 74 -5.22 0.56 -14.54
C THR A 74 -5.53 1.69 -15.54
N ALA A 75 -5.22 2.93 -15.18
CA ALA A 75 -5.42 4.09 -16.06
C ALA A 75 -4.65 3.95 -17.39
N SER A 76 -3.39 3.49 -17.33
CA SER A 76 -2.60 3.27 -18.55
C SER A 76 -3.16 2.15 -19.43
N ALA A 77 -3.86 1.16 -18.87
CA ALA A 77 -4.52 0.12 -19.66
C ALA A 77 -5.77 0.68 -20.35
N ASP A 78 -6.60 1.43 -19.63
CA ASP A 78 -7.81 2.04 -20.17
C ASP A 78 -7.49 3.05 -21.30
N ASP A 79 -6.47 3.89 -21.12
CA ASP A 79 -6.00 4.83 -22.15
C ASP A 79 -5.48 4.11 -23.42
N SER A 80 -4.88 2.93 -23.25
CA SER A 80 -4.38 2.13 -24.38
C SER A 80 -5.54 1.51 -25.16
N ASP A 81 -6.52 0.95 -24.46
CA ASP A 81 -7.72 0.36 -25.06
C ASP A 81 -8.57 1.43 -25.80
N GLU A 82 -8.70 2.63 -25.24
CA GLU A 82 -9.40 3.76 -25.89
C GLU A 82 -8.64 4.26 -27.14
N SER A 83 -7.30 4.35 -27.06
CA SER A 83 -6.46 4.76 -28.19
C SER A 83 -6.49 3.76 -29.35
N GLU A 84 -6.52 2.46 -29.07
CA GLU A 84 -6.70 1.41 -30.09
C GLU A 84 -8.09 1.47 -30.72
N ALA A 85 -9.15 1.68 -29.93
CA ALA A 85 -10.51 1.81 -30.44
C ALA A 85 -10.69 3.02 -31.38
N LEU A 86 -10.09 4.16 -31.05
CA LEU A 86 -10.10 5.36 -31.90
C LEU A 86 -9.32 5.15 -33.20
N THR A 87 -8.12 4.56 -33.10
CA THR A 87 -7.28 4.27 -34.29
C THR A 87 -7.99 3.31 -35.26
N THR A 88 -8.64 2.27 -34.73
CA THR A 88 -9.35 1.29 -35.58
C THR A 88 -10.59 1.90 -36.23
N SER A 89 -11.27 2.82 -35.54
CA SER A 89 -12.44 3.53 -36.06
C SER A 89 -12.06 4.51 -37.17
N ASP A 90 -10.93 5.20 -37.06
CA ASP A 90 -10.45 6.11 -38.11
C ASP A 90 -9.93 5.38 -39.36
N VAL A 91 -9.24 4.24 -39.19
CA VAL A 91 -8.75 3.43 -40.32
C VAL A 91 -9.92 2.78 -41.08
N ASN A 92 -10.96 2.32 -40.40
CA ASN A 92 -12.12 1.69 -41.04
C ASN A 92 -13.03 2.71 -41.77
N ASN A 93 -12.88 4.01 -41.50
CA ASN A 93 -13.65 5.08 -42.14
C ASN A 93 -12.89 5.78 -43.28
N GLN A 94 -11.63 5.40 -43.55
CA GLN A 94 -10.82 5.93 -44.67
C GLN A 94 -10.80 5.04 -45.93
N ASP A 95 -11.37 3.83 -45.87
CA ASP A 95 -11.46 2.89 -47.00
C ASP A 95 -12.89 2.76 -47.61
N GLY A 96 -13.75 3.76 -47.38
CA GLY A 96 -15.13 3.84 -47.91
C GLY A 96 -15.36 4.93 -48.95
#